data_AF-A0A3N1QBZ2-F1
#
_entry.id   AF-A0A3N1QBZ2-F1
#
_cell.length_a   1.000
_cell.length_b   1.000
_cell.length_c   1.000
_cell.angle_alpha   90.00
_cell.angle_beta   90.00
_cell.angle_gamma   90.00
#
_symmetry.space_group_name_H-M   'P 1'
#
loop_
_entity.id
_entity.type
_entity.pdbx_description
1 polymer ?
#
loop_
_entity_poly.entity_id
_entity_poly.type
_entity_poly.pdbx_seq_one_letter_code
_entity_poly.pdbx_strand_id
1 'polypeptide(L)'
;MDSTDAPEFSGAGRSLEVLRAEAHDELRTLIELRCRAGEDPWEVIPELPTVDEQVVISLRADAFGHAGAGASSGMSLGGELEFLRRIALWHPELSRAVWLLMGKLEDAGHL
;
A
#
# COMPACT_ATOMS: atom_id res chain seq x y z
N MET A 1 23.70 -1.31 -19.70
CA MET A 1 22.57 -2.23 -19.41
C MET A 1 22.44 -2.24 -17.91
N ASP A 2 21.73 -1.25 -17.38
CA ASP A 2 21.41 -1.19 -15.96
C ASP A 2 20.20 -2.10 -15.78
N SER A 3 20.44 -3.31 -15.28
CA SER A 3 19.36 -4.19 -14.87
C SER A 3 18.78 -3.59 -13.59
N THR A 4 17.79 -2.70 -13.77
CA THR A 4 16.96 -2.24 -12.66
C THR A 4 16.30 -3.47 -12.07
N ASP A 5 16.77 -3.89 -10.91
CA ASP A 5 16.24 -5.00 -10.12
C ASP A 5 14.81 -4.62 -9.72
N ALA A 6 13.86 -4.90 -10.61
CA ALA A 6 12.46 -4.63 -10.36
C ALA A 6 12.07 -5.53 -9.19
N PRO A 7 11.54 -4.98 -8.08
CA PRO A 7 11.30 -5.78 -6.90
C PRO A 7 10.35 -6.92 -7.22
N GLU A 8 10.70 -8.11 -6.76
CA GLU A 8 9.88 -9.29 -6.94
C GLU A 8 8.52 -9.06 -6.26
N PHE A 9 7.44 -9.19 -7.03
CA PHE A 9 6.09 -9.06 -6.50
C PHE A 9 5.76 -10.30 -5.67
N SER A 10 6.06 -10.26 -4.37
CA SER A 10 5.79 -11.34 -3.38
C SER A 10 4.30 -11.68 -3.23
N GLY A 11 3.40 -10.86 -3.79
CA GLY A 11 1.96 -11.12 -3.84
C GLY A 11 1.51 -12.05 -4.97
N ALA A 12 2.38 -12.41 -5.92
CA ALA A 12 2.04 -13.35 -7.00
C ALA A 12 1.82 -14.76 -6.42
N GLY A 13 0.57 -15.21 -6.37
CA GLY A 13 0.19 -16.54 -5.91
C GLY A 13 -0.40 -16.62 -4.49
N ARG A 14 -0.45 -15.51 -3.75
CA ARG A 14 -1.23 -15.44 -2.51
C ARG A 14 -2.70 -15.19 -2.82
N SER A 15 -3.59 -15.82 -2.06
CA SER A 15 -5.03 -15.55 -2.17
C SER A 15 -5.33 -14.12 -1.72
N LEU A 16 -6.16 -13.41 -2.49
CA LEU A 16 -6.62 -12.07 -2.14
C LEU A 16 -7.35 -12.03 -0.80
N GLU A 17 -8.06 -13.10 -0.43
CA GLU A 17 -8.74 -13.21 0.87
C GLU A 17 -7.74 -13.19 2.02
N VAL A 18 -6.59 -13.86 1.87
CA VAL A 18 -5.52 -13.87 2.87
C VAL A 18 -4.91 -12.49 2.99
N LEU A 19 -4.60 -11.85 1.86
CA LEU A 19 -4.07 -10.48 1.85
C LEU A 19 -5.02 -9.50 2.56
N ARG A 20 -6.33 -9.61 2.29
CA ARG A 20 -7.34 -8.77 2.96
C ARG A 20 -7.46 -9.06 4.46
N ALA A 21 -7.35 -10.32 4.88
CA ALA A 21 -7.36 -10.67 6.29
C ALA A 21 -6.14 -10.08 7.02
N GLU A 22 -4.95 -10.23 6.43
CA GLU A 22 -3.71 -9.63 6.96
C GLU A 22 -3.81 -8.10 7.06
N ALA A 23 -4.27 -7.45 6.01
CA ALA A 23 -4.47 -5.99 5.98
C ALA A 23 -5.50 -5.51 7.01
N HIS A 24 -6.58 -6.27 7.22
CA HIS A 24 -7.58 -5.96 8.23
C HIS A 24 -7.00 -6.08 9.65
N ASP A 25 -6.21 -7.11 9.93
CA ASP A 25 -5.55 -7.30 11.22
C ASP A 25 -4.50 -6.20 11.48
N GLU A 26 -3.79 -5.75 10.44
CA GLU A 26 -2.87 -4.62 10.52
C GLU A 26 -3.60 -3.32 10.86
N LEU A 27 -4.71 -3.01 10.16
CA LEU A 27 -5.54 -1.84 10.47
C LEU A 27 -6.07 -1.86 11.89
N ARG A 28 -6.54 -3.02 12.36
CA ARG A 28 -6.98 -3.19 13.75
C ARG A 28 -5.85 -2.91 14.74
N THR A 29 -4.66 -3.44 14.47
CA THR A 29 -3.47 -3.21 15.30
C THR A 29 -3.12 -1.72 15.35
N LEU A 30 -3.19 -1.01 14.22
CA LEU A 30 -2.96 0.43 14.15
C LEU A 30 -3.97 1.23 14.98
N ILE A 31 -5.26 0.88 14.90
CA ILE A 31 -6.31 1.49 15.74
C ILE A 31 -6.00 1.28 17.22
N GLU A 32 -5.70 0.05 17.63
CA GLU A 32 -5.39 -0.27 19.01
C GLU A 32 -4.18 0.51 19.53
N LEU A 33 -3.15 0.70 18.69
CA LEU A 33 -1.97 1.49 19.03
C LEU A 33 -2.30 2.98 19.23
N ARG A 34 -3.04 3.59 18.30
CA ARG A 34 -3.42 5.02 18.37
C ARG A 34 -4.35 5.30 19.55
N CYS A 35 -5.32 4.42 19.80
CA CYS A 35 -6.18 4.50 20.98
C CYS A 35 -5.37 4.41 22.29
N ARG A 36 -4.36 3.55 22.37
CA ARG A 36 -3.46 3.47 23.55
C ARG A 36 -2.59 4.72 23.71
N ALA A 37 -2.28 5.41 22.62
CA ALA A 37 -1.60 6.70 22.64
C ALA A 37 -2.53 7.87 23.06
N GLY A 38 -3.83 7.60 23.26
CA GLY A 38 -4.81 8.59 23.72
C GLY A 38 -5.57 9.29 22.60
N GLU A 39 -5.46 8.83 21.36
CA GLU A 39 -6.27 9.35 20.25
C GLU A 39 -7.72 8.83 20.32
N ASP A 40 -8.67 9.66 19.89
CA ASP A 40 -10.08 9.26 19.84
C ASP A 40 -10.35 8.35 18.62
N PRO A 41 -11.02 7.20 18.80
CA PRO A 41 -11.30 6.28 17.69
C PRO A 41 -12.08 6.91 16.54
N TRP A 42 -13.00 7.84 16.81
CA TRP A 42 -13.81 8.50 15.78
C TRP A 42 -13.00 9.47 14.94
N GLU A 43 -11.91 10.02 15.48
CA GLU A 43 -10.96 10.85 14.74
C GLU A 43 -9.97 9.98 13.94
N VAL A 44 -9.61 8.79 14.44
CA VAL A 44 -8.69 7.87 13.75
C VAL A 44 -9.34 7.18 12.56
N ILE A 45 -10.58 6.69 12.69
CA ILE A 45 -11.24 5.87 11.65
C ILE A 45 -11.26 6.54 10.26
N PRO A 46 -11.60 7.83 10.12
CA PRO A 46 -11.61 8.51 8.82
C PRO A 46 -10.23 8.64 8.15
N GLU A 47 -9.15 8.57 8.92
CA GLU A 47 -7.77 8.68 8.41
C GLU A 47 -7.21 7.36 7.90
N LEU A 48 -7.84 6.24 8.28
CA LEU A 48 -7.35 4.91 7.91
C LEU A 48 -7.57 4.63 6.43
N PRO A 49 -6.62 3.96 5.76
CA PRO A 49 -6.88 3.40 4.45
C PRO A 49 -7.96 2.32 4.54
N THR A 50 -8.70 2.14 3.45
CA THR A 50 -9.56 0.95 3.30
C THR A 50 -8.72 -0.33 3.29
N VAL A 51 -9.34 -1.49 3.53
CA VAL A 51 -8.63 -2.78 3.51
C VAL A 51 -7.90 -3.01 2.18
N ASP A 52 -8.55 -2.73 1.05
CA ASP A 52 -7.92 -2.90 -0.27
C ASP A 52 -6.77 -1.92 -0.50
N GLU A 53 -6.87 -0.68 -0.01
CA GLU A 53 -5.75 0.26 -0.02
C GLU A 53 -4.61 -0.23 0.87
N GLN A 54 -4.91 -0.76 2.05
CA GLN A 54 -3.91 -1.31 2.96
C GLN A 54 -3.20 -2.52 2.32
N VAL A 55 -3.90 -3.42 1.63
CA VAL A 55 -3.26 -4.51 0.87
C VAL A 55 -2.23 -3.98 -0.10
N VAL A 56 -2.58 -2.95 -0.88
CA VAL A 56 -1.66 -2.35 -1.85
C VAL A 56 -0.47 -1.66 -1.16
N ILE A 57 -0.71 -0.99 -0.02
CA ILE A 57 0.35 -0.37 0.81
C ILE A 57 1.32 -1.43 1.34
N SER A 58 0.83 -2.54 1.89
CA SER A 58 1.67 -3.62 2.44
C SER A 58 2.47 -4.31 1.32
N LEU A 59 1.86 -4.61 0.17
CA LEU A 59 2.57 -5.16 -1.00
C LEU A 59 3.66 -4.22 -1.52
N ARG A 60 3.42 -2.91 -1.47
CA ARG A 60 4.41 -1.88 -1.81
C ARG A 60 5.55 -1.87 -0.77
N ALA A 61 5.23 -1.87 0.53
CA ALA A 61 6.22 -1.90 1.59
C ALA A 61 7.12 -3.15 1.54
N ASP A 62 6.54 -4.31 1.22
CA ASP A 62 7.29 -5.56 1.05
C ASP A 62 8.26 -5.51 -0.15
N ALA A 63 7.84 -4.88 -1.24
CA ALA A 63 8.63 -4.76 -2.46
C ALA A 63 9.80 -3.77 -2.33
N PHE A 64 9.61 -2.67 -1.60
CA PHE A 64 10.56 -1.55 -1.56
C PHE A 64 11.29 -1.38 -0.22
N GLY A 65 11.01 -2.22 0.77
CA GLY A 65 11.41 -1.99 2.16
C GLY A 65 10.44 -1.02 2.85
N HIS A 66 10.34 -1.11 4.19
CA HIS A 66 9.30 -0.52 5.06
C HIS A 66 9.01 0.99 4.81
N ALA A 67 8.31 1.30 3.73
CA ALA A 67 7.89 2.63 3.32
C ALA A 67 6.36 2.68 3.42
N GLY A 68 5.86 3.44 4.41
CA GLY A 68 4.43 3.66 4.59
C GLY A 68 3.76 4.37 3.40
N ALA A 69 2.45 4.61 3.49
CA ALA A 69 1.58 5.07 2.40
C ALA A 69 2.02 6.36 1.67
N GLY A 70 2.94 7.16 2.23
CA GLY A 70 3.50 8.37 1.60
C GLY A 70 5.03 8.46 1.62
N ALA A 71 5.75 7.41 2.03
CA ALA A 71 7.21 7.42 2.05
C ALA A 71 7.76 7.09 0.65
N SER A 72 8.74 7.85 0.16
CA SER A 72 9.42 7.53 -1.10
C SER A 72 10.09 6.16 -1.02
N SER A 73 9.88 5.31 -2.03
CA SER A 73 10.49 3.97 -2.10
C SER A 73 11.96 4.01 -2.54
N GLY A 74 12.54 5.20 -2.76
CA GLY A 74 13.87 5.35 -3.35
C GLY A 74 13.94 5.06 -4.86
N MET A 75 12.81 4.66 -5.46
CA MET A 75 12.64 4.45 -6.90
C MET A 75 12.19 5.74 -7.59
N SER A 76 12.38 5.82 -8.91
CA SER A 76 11.71 6.87 -9.69
C SER A 76 10.19 6.74 -9.59
N LEU A 77 9.48 7.88 -9.59
CA LEU A 77 8.01 7.91 -9.60
C LEU A 77 7.41 7.01 -10.70
N GLY A 78 8.01 7.01 -11.89
CA GLY A 78 7.56 6.15 -12.99
C GLY A 78 7.66 4.65 -12.67
N GLY A 79 8.72 4.22 -11.98
CA GLY A 79 8.88 2.84 -11.54
C GLY A 79 7.89 2.42 -10.45
N GLU A 80 7.58 3.32 -9.51
CA GLU A 80 6.55 3.06 -8.49
C GLU A 80 5.15 2.93 -9.13
N LEU A 81 4.82 3.81 -10.07
CA LEU A 81 3.54 3.75 -10.80
C LEU A 81 3.41 2.48 -11.65
N GLU A 82 4.50 2.04 -12.29
CA GLU A 82 4.56 0.75 -13.00
C GLU A 82 4.33 -0.44 -12.07
N PHE A 83 4.94 -0.43 -10.89
CA PHE A 83 4.74 -1.47 -9.88
C PHE A 83 3.28 -1.52 -9.42
N LEU A 84 2.69 -0.37 -9.10
CA LEU A 84 1.28 -0.29 -8.71
C LEU A 84 0.34 -0.82 -9.80
N ARG A 85 0.59 -0.47 -11.07
CA ARG A 85 -0.16 -1.03 -12.21
C ARG A 85 -0.03 -2.55 -12.31
N ARG A 86 1.15 -3.10 -12.00
CA ARG A 86 1.36 -4.55 -11.99
C ARG A 86 0.47 -5.24 -10.95
N ILE A 87 0.30 -4.65 -9.76
CA ILE A 87 -0.62 -5.19 -8.73
C ILE A 87 -2.03 -5.34 -9.30
N ALA A 88 -2.55 -4.31 -9.97
CA ALA A 88 -3.89 -4.34 -10.57
C ALA A 88 -4.04 -5.40 -11.67
N LEU A 89 -2.96 -5.74 -12.38
CA LEU A 89 -2.98 -6.82 -13.37
C LEU A 89 -3.07 -8.21 -12.71
N TRP A 90 -2.46 -8.40 -11.55
CA TRP A 90 -2.50 -9.68 -10.81
C TRP A 90 -3.77 -9.85 -9.98
N HIS A 91 -4.25 -8.76 -9.38
CA HIS A 91 -5.45 -8.72 -8.54
C HIS A 91 -6.38 -7.61 -9.05
N PRO A 92 -7.18 -7.85 -10.12
CA PRO A 92 -8.06 -6.86 -10.73
C PRO A 92 -9.03 -6.20 -9.75
N GLU A 93 -9.42 -6.91 -8.70
CA GLU A 93 -10.27 -6.43 -7.61
C GLU A 93 -9.67 -5.25 -6.86
N LEU A 94 -8.34 -5.14 -6.81
CA LEU A 94 -7.61 -4.03 -6.17
C LEU A 94 -7.45 -2.80 -7.07
N SER A 95 -7.91 -2.84 -8.32
CA SER A 95 -7.70 -1.77 -9.30
C SER A 95 -8.07 -0.40 -8.76
N ARG A 96 -9.22 -0.28 -8.07
CA ARG A 96 -9.67 1.00 -7.51
C ARG A 96 -8.68 1.54 -6.47
N ALA A 97 -8.22 0.69 -5.56
CA ALA A 97 -7.25 1.07 -4.53
C ALA A 97 -5.90 1.47 -5.14
N VAL A 98 -5.45 0.73 -6.15
CA VAL A 98 -4.26 1.04 -6.94
C VAL A 98 -4.34 2.44 -7.56
N TRP A 99 -5.42 2.76 -8.27
CA TRP A 99 -5.57 4.08 -8.91
C TRP A 99 -5.62 5.23 -7.90
N LEU A 100 -6.28 5.03 -6.75
CA LEU A 100 -6.31 6.02 -5.68
C LEU A 100 -4.91 6.29 -5.12
N LEU A 101 -4.12 5.25 -4.87
CA LEU A 101 -2.75 5.39 -4.37
C LEU A 101 -1.80 5.97 -5.41
N MET A 102 -1.98 5.64 -6.69
CA MET A 102 -1.24 6.27 -7.78
C MET A 102 -1.48 7.79 -7.80
N GLY A 103 -2.74 8.23 -7.71
CA GLY A 103 -3.07 9.66 -7.64
C GLY A 103 -2.45 10.35 -6.43
N LYS A 104 -2.55 9.73 -5.24
CA LYS A 104 -1.91 10.23 -4.00
C LYS A 104 -0.39 10.37 -4.15
N LEU A 105 0.26 9.42 -4.84
CA LEU A 105 1.70 9.43 -5.06
C LEU A 105 2.12 10.47 -6.11
N GLU A 106 1.34 10.64 -7.17
CA GLU A 106 1.53 11.69 -8.18
C GLU A 106 1.41 13.09 -7.55
N ASP A 107 0.40 13.30 -6.69
CA ASP A 107 0.21 14.54 -5.94
C ASP A 107 1.40 14.81 -5.00
N ALA A 108 1.87 13.77 -4.30
CA ALA A 108 3.01 13.89 -3.39
C ALA A 108 4.35 14.14 -4.12
N GLY A 109 4.54 13.57 -5.31
CA GLY A 109 5.72 13.77 -6.15
C GLY A 109 5.74 15.11 -6.90
N HIS A 110 4.64 15.88 -6.84
CA HIS A 110 4.54 17.21 -7.44
C HIS A 110 4.86 18.34 -6.44
N LEU A 111 5.09 18.02 -5.17
CA LEU A 111 5.48 18.94 -4.09
C LEU A 111 7.00 18.93 -3.86
#